data_AF-C9LD91-F1
#
_entry.id   AF-C9LD91-F1
#
_cell.length_a   1.000
_cell.length_b   1.000
_cell.length_c   1.000
_cell.angle_alpha   90.00
_cell.angle_beta   90.00
_cell.angle_gamma   90.00
#
_symmetry.space_group_name_H-M   'P 1'
#
loop_
_entity.id
_entity.type
_entity.pdbx_description
1 polymer ?
#
loop_
_entity_poly.entity_id
_entity_poly.type
_entity_poly.pdbx_seq_one_letter_code
_entity_poly.pdbx_strand_id
1 'polypeptide(L)'
;MKRSTLILTLALALVGSATSVGFLQAAPKVVANAQTVAPNGRQLTKLGLTGAQLEQKHDGIWAVSLKGKALGYVINSTPFAANVQGYRGPVPVLVYVDNSGKCKKVYALPNNETPSFFDKAVTVQNQFKGKAAKKAATMSVDAVSGATFSSKALAANVKAALDAYSKYVK
;
A
#
# COMPACT_ATOMS: atom_id res chain seq x y z
N MET A 1 46.68 -41.74 3.68
CA MET A 1 46.97 -42.86 4.60
C MET A 1 47.43 -42.31 5.94
N LYS A 2 46.65 -42.56 7.03
CA LYS A 2 46.99 -42.71 8.47
C LYS A 2 47.89 -41.62 9.13
N ARG A 3 47.63 -40.99 10.30
CA ARG A 3 47.00 -41.36 11.61
C ARG A 3 46.60 -40.05 12.33
N SER A 4 45.37 -39.84 12.80
CA SER A 4 44.81 -40.13 14.15
C SER A 4 45.62 -39.62 15.35
N THR A 5 45.05 -38.65 16.08
CA THR A 5 45.11 -38.58 17.57
C THR A 5 43.76 -38.13 18.11
N LEU A 6 43.07 -39.07 18.77
CA LEU A 6 41.90 -38.87 19.63
C LEU A 6 42.33 -38.15 20.91
N ILE A 7 41.53 -37.20 21.41
CA ILE A 7 41.36 -37.02 22.86
C ILE A 7 39.87 -36.96 23.16
N LEU A 8 39.45 -38.02 23.85
CA LEU A 8 38.15 -38.24 24.45
C LEU A 8 38.19 -37.63 25.86
N THR A 9 37.34 -36.64 26.15
CA THR A 9 37.08 -36.22 27.52
C THR A 9 35.59 -36.25 27.79
N LEU A 10 35.21 -37.32 28.49
CA LEU A 10 33.92 -37.58 29.10
C LEU A 10 33.78 -36.68 30.34
N ALA A 11 32.73 -35.86 30.40
CA ALA A 11 32.28 -35.24 31.64
C ALA A 11 30.77 -35.53 31.80
N LEU A 12 30.46 -36.26 32.86
CA LEU A 12 29.14 -36.75 33.24
C LEU A 12 28.64 -35.99 34.48
N ALA A 13 27.32 -35.84 34.54
CA ALA A 13 26.48 -35.41 35.67
C ALA A 13 26.42 -33.88 35.92
N LEU A 14 25.30 -33.25 36.30
CA LEU A 14 24.12 -33.72 37.02
C LEU A 14 22.82 -33.17 36.41
N VAL A 15 21.75 -33.97 36.53
CA VAL A 15 20.35 -33.54 36.36
C VAL A 15 19.97 -32.61 37.51
N GLY A 16 19.61 -31.37 37.18
CA GLY A 16 18.86 -30.48 38.07
C GLY A 16 17.49 -30.23 37.46
N SER A 17 16.47 -30.91 37.96
CA SER A 17 15.07 -30.60 37.65
C SER A 17 14.65 -29.37 38.44
N ALA A 18 14.52 -28.22 37.77
CA ALA A 18 13.90 -27.03 38.34
C ALA A 18 12.76 -26.56 37.42
N THR A 19 11.57 -27.02 37.78
CA THR A 19 10.27 -26.31 37.74
C THR A 19 10.14 -25.14 36.77
N SER A 20 9.27 -25.33 35.79
CA SER A 20 8.69 -24.32 34.91
C SER A 20 8.16 -23.11 35.70
N VAL A 21 8.79 -21.96 35.53
CA VAL A 21 8.14 -20.66 35.74
C VAL A 21 7.94 -20.07 34.35
N GLY A 22 6.71 -20.19 33.86
CA GLY A 22 6.30 -19.66 32.57
C GLY A 22 6.43 -18.15 32.57
N PHE A 23 7.56 -17.65 32.07
CA PHE A 23 7.52 -16.38 31.38
C PHE A 23 6.86 -16.67 30.04
N LEU A 24 5.57 -16.34 29.94
CA LEU A 24 4.97 -15.95 28.68
C LEU A 24 5.87 -14.87 28.11
N GLN A 25 6.85 -15.27 27.30
CA GLN A 25 7.43 -14.38 26.33
C GLN A 25 6.25 -14.03 25.44
N ALA A 26 5.63 -12.89 25.72
CA ALA A 26 4.65 -12.30 24.82
C ALA A 26 5.33 -12.36 23.45
N ALA A 27 4.78 -13.17 22.55
CA ALA A 27 5.27 -13.28 21.19
C ALA A 27 5.54 -11.86 20.72
N PRO A 28 6.68 -11.57 20.05
CA PRO A 28 6.82 -10.26 19.44
C PRO A 28 5.54 -10.06 18.66
N LYS A 29 4.74 -9.05 19.03
CA LYS A 29 3.71 -8.58 18.12
C LYS A 29 4.52 -8.23 16.90
N VAL A 30 4.42 -9.10 15.89
CA VAL A 30 4.83 -8.76 14.55
C VAL A 30 3.92 -7.58 14.25
N VAL A 31 4.39 -6.38 14.58
CA VAL A 31 3.91 -5.16 13.96
C VAL A 31 4.23 -5.44 12.52
N ALA A 32 3.23 -5.92 11.79
CA ALA A 32 3.36 -6.26 10.40
C ALA A 32 3.98 -5.03 9.76
N ASN A 33 5.26 -5.14 9.37
CA ASN A 33 5.87 -4.21 8.45
C ASN A 33 4.97 -4.31 7.22
N ALA A 34 3.99 -3.42 7.13
CA ALA A 34 3.13 -3.26 5.98
C ALA A 34 3.97 -2.61 4.88
N GLN A 35 5.05 -3.29 4.47
CA GLN A 35 5.69 -3.03 3.21
C GLN A 35 4.58 -3.18 2.18
N THR A 36 4.14 -2.06 1.64
CA THR A 36 3.05 -2.09 0.67
C THR A 36 3.53 -2.87 -0.54
N VAL A 37 2.77 -3.91 -0.89
CA VAL A 37 3.12 -4.76 -2.02
C VAL A 37 3.01 -3.94 -3.31
N ALA A 38 4.02 -4.07 -4.17
CA ALA A 38 4.03 -3.41 -5.47
C ALA A 38 2.78 -3.79 -6.29
N PRO A 39 2.20 -2.84 -7.06
CA PRO A 39 1.07 -3.14 -7.92
C PRO A 39 1.36 -4.30 -8.88
N ASN A 40 0.47 -5.30 -8.91
CA ASN A 40 0.59 -6.44 -9.81
C ASN A 40 0.17 -6.09 -11.24
N GLY A 41 0.44 -6.99 -12.19
CA GLY A 41 0.14 -6.78 -13.61
C GLY A 41 -1.33 -6.42 -13.89
N ARG A 42 -2.30 -7.02 -13.19
CA ARG A 42 -3.73 -6.70 -13.37
C ARG A 42 -4.05 -5.28 -12.92
N GLN A 43 -3.49 -4.85 -11.79
CA GLN A 43 -3.65 -3.48 -11.29
C GLN A 43 -3.02 -2.47 -12.25
N LEU A 44 -1.82 -2.76 -12.77
CA LEU A 44 -1.18 -1.94 -13.81
C LEU A 44 -2.03 -1.85 -15.08
N THR A 45 -2.63 -2.96 -15.54
CA THR A 45 -3.55 -2.94 -16.67
C THR A 45 -4.78 -2.06 -16.42
N LYS A 46 -5.38 -2.12 -15.22
CA LYS A 46 -6.51 -1.23 -14.87
C LYS A 46 -6.10 0.25 -14.89
N LEU A 47 -4.86 0.57 -14.52
CA LEU A 47 -4.28 1.91 -14.61
C LEU A 47 -3.85 2.32 -16.04
N GLY A 48 -3.86 1.41 -17.02
CA GLY A 48 -3.39 1.68 -18.39
C GLY A 48 -1.86 1.61 -18.53
N LEU A 49 -1.20 0.87 -17.63
CA LEU A 49 0.25 0.73 -17.52
C LEU A 49 0.69 -0.73 -17.79
N THR A 50 -0.01 -1.43 -18.68
CA THR A 50 0.29 -2.83 -19.00
C THR A 50 1.74 -3.00 -19.46
N GLY A 51 2.46 -3.94 -18.84
CA GLY A 51 3.87 -4.23 -19.15
C GLY A 51 4.87 -3.19 -18.63
N ALA A 52 4.42 -2.23 -17.82
CA ALA A 52 5.31 -1.26 -17.21
C ALA A 52 6.18 -1.90 -16.11
N GLN A 53 7.41 -1.41 -16.02
CA GLN A 53 8.37 -1.73 -14.96
C GLN A 53 8.17 -0.76 -13.79
N LEU A 54 8.38 -1.27 -12.57
CA LEU A 54 8.23 -0.52 -11.33
C LEU A 54 9.55 -0.43 -10.58
N GLU A 55 9.90 0.76 -10.15
CA GLU A 55 11.03 1.02 -9.25
C GLU A 55 10.50 1.70 -7.99
N GLN A 56 10.68 1.08 -6.82
CA GLN A 56 10.18 1.65 -5.57
C GLN A 56 10.99 2.90 -5.21
N LYS A 57 10.30 4.00 -4.90
CA LYS A 57 10.90 5.27 -4.43
C LYS A 57 10.65 5.53 -2.96
N HIS A 58 9.50 5.10 -2.47
CA HIS A 58 9.10 5.16 -1.07
C HIS A 58 8.16 3.99 -0.79
N ASP A 59 7.92 3.65 0.47
CA ASP A 59 6.80 2.78 0.82
C ASP A 59 5.50 3.36 0.24
N GLY A 60 4.80 2.56 -0.56
CA GLY A 60 3.58 2.96 -1.25
C GLY A 60 3.77 3.73 -2.55
N ILE A 61 5.01 3.98 -3.01
CA ILE A 61 5.27 4.81 -4.20
C ILE A 61 6.28 4.12 -5.13
N TRP A 62 5.86 3.94 -6.39
CA TRP A 62 6.71 3.38 -7.44
C TRP A 62 6.81 4.33 -8.63
N ALA A 63 8.03 4.58 -9.08
CA ALA A 63 8.27 5.14 -10.40
C ALA A 63 7.92 4.09 -11.46
N VAL A 64 7.30 4.53 -12.55
CA VAL A 64 6.79 3.67 -13.61
C VAL A 64 7.49 4.00 -14.92
N SER A 65 8.04 2.98 -15.57
CA SER A 65 8.62 3.11 -16.91
C SER A 65 8.10 2.03 -17.86
N LEU A 66 8.06 2.31 -19.16
CA LEU A 66 7.67 1.35 -20.18
C LEU A 66 8.68 1.43 -21.33
N LYS A 67 9.33 0.30 -21.65
CA LYS A 67 10.35 0.23 -22.70
C LYS A 67 11.43 1.32 -22.57
N GLY A 68 11.90 1.56 -21.33
CA GLY A 68 12.92 2.58 -21.02
C GLY A 68 12.39 4.02 -20.94
N LYS A 69 11.11 4.28 -21.27
CA LYS A 69 10.51 5.61 -21.14
C LYS A 69 9.85 5.79 -19.77
N ALA A 70 10.26 6.80 -19.01
CA ALA A 70 9.58 7.19 -17.78
C ALA A 70 8.15 7.69 -18.08
N LEU A 71 7.16 7.13 -17.38
CA LEU A 71 5.74 7.47 -17.54
C LEU A 71 5.22 8.32 -16.38
N GLY A 72 5.72 8.10 -15.17
CA GLY A 72 5.29 8.82 -13.97
C GLY A 72 5.41 7.94 -12.73
N TYR A 73 4.41 8.02 -11.85
CA TYR A 73 4.41 7.36 -10.56
C TYR A 73 3.06 6.73 -10.24
N VAL A 74 3.08 5.57 -9.58
CA VAL A 74 1.90 4.94 -9.00
C VAL A 74 2.03 4.98 -7.48
N ILE A 75 0.96 5.42 -6.83
CA ILE A 75 0.88 5.60 -5.39
C ILE A 75 -0.24 4.74 -4.83
N ASN A 76 0.07 3.90 -3.83
CA ASN A 76 -0.90 3.20 -3.01
C ASN A 76 -1.26 4.07 -1.80
N SER A 77 -2.55 4.29 -1.55
CA SER A 77 -3.01 5.13 -0.44
C SER A 77 -2.93 4.46 0.93
N THR A 78 -2.85 3.13 1.02
CA THR A 78 -2.88 2.38 2.29
C THR A 78 -1.94 2.91 3.39
N PRO A 79 -0.65 3.23 3.13
CA PRO A 79 0.25 3.69 4.18
C PRO A 79 0.02 5.17 4.56
N PHE A 80 -0.76 5.90 3.76
CA PHE A 80 -1.01 7.34 3.95
C PHE A 80 -2.44 7.66 4.43
N ALA A 81 -3.32 6.66 4.44
CA ALA A 81 -4.75 6.83 4.71
C ALA A 81 -5.30 5.77 5.69
N ALA A 82 -4.47 5.28 6.61
CA ALA A 82 -4.82 4.19 7.53
C ALA A 82 -6.07 4.47 8.40
N ASN A 83 -6.34 5.74 8.69
CA ASN A 83 -7.50 6.19 9.47
C ASN A 83 -8.74 6.51 8.62
N VAL A 84 -8.67 6.39 7.30
CA VAL A 84 -9.79 6.71 6.41
C VAL A 84 -10.73 5.51 6.29
N GLN A 85 -11.98 5.71 6.71
CA GLN A 85 -13.03 4.68 6.69
C GLN A 85 -14.19 5.10 5.77
N GLY A 86 -14.66 4.15 4.97
CA GLY A 86 -15.91 4.19 4.21
C GLY A 86 -17.10 3.75 5.05
N TYR A 87 -18.13 3.21 4.41
CA TYR A 87 -19.31 2.70 5.09
C TYR A 87 -19.06 1.35 5.78
N ARG A 88 -18.26 0.48 5.16
CA ARG A 88 -18.00 -0.90 5.66
C ARG A 88 -16.52 -1.18 5.90
N GLY A 89 -15.68 -0.14 5.90
CA GLY A 89 -14.26 -0.25 6.20
C GLY A 89 -13.38 0.61 5.28
N PRO A 90 -12.08 0.33 5.20
CA PRO A 90 -11.16 1.08 4.36
C PRO A 90 -11.50 1.00 2.87
N VAL A 91 -11.25 2.09 2.14
CA VAL A 91 -11.41 2.18 0.68
C VAL A 91 -10.07 2.55 0.03
N PRO A 92 -9.07 1.65 0.06
CA PRO A 92 -7.75 1.94 -0.48
C PRO A 92 -7.78 2.13 -1.99
N VAL A 93 -6.87 2.92 -2.54
CA VAL A 93 -6.77 3.21 -3.97
C VAL A 93 -5.32 3.16 -4.45
N LEU A 94 -5.15 2.85 -5.73
CA LEU A 94 -3.96 3.19 -6.49
C LEU A 94 -4.23 4.45 -7.31
N VAL A 95 -3.30 5.41 -7.26
CA VAL A 95 -3.35 6.63 -8.07
C VAL A 95 -2.16 6.65 -9.01
N TYR A 96 -2.41 6.82 -10.30
CA TYR A 96 -1.37 7.07 -11.30
C TYR A 96 -1.26 8.57 -11.58
N VAL A 97 -0.06 9.11 -11.35
CA VAL A 97 0.33 10.47 -11.68
C VAL A 97 1.31 10.41 -12.86
N ASP A 98 1.03 11.14 -13.94
CA ASP A 98 1.94 11.18 -15.10
C ASP A 98 3.19 12.04 -14.84
N ASN A 99 4.14 11.98 -15.77
CA ASN A 99 5.36 12.80 -15.77
C ASN A 99 5.10 14.32 -15.74
N SER A 100 3.89 14.78 -16.06
CA SER A 100 3.48 16.19 -15.96
C SER A 100 2.96 16.54 -14.56
N GLY A 101 2.97 15.60 -13.62
CA GLY A 101 2.50 15.77 -12.24
C GLY A 101 0.98 15.85 -12.13
N LYS A 102 0.23 15.29 -13.10
CA LYS A 102 -1.24 15.29 -13.11
C LYS A 102 -1.78 13.91 -12.78
N CYS A 103 -2.85 13.87 -12.00
CA CYS A 103 -3.59 12.63 -11.73
C CYS A 103 -4.25 12.13 -13.03
N LYS A 104 -3.84 10.97 -13.53
CA LYS A 104 -4.39 10.39 -14.77
C LYS A 104 -5.45 9.35 -14.54
N LYS A 105 -5.23 8.50 -13.54
CA LYS A 105 -6.14 7.41 -13.23
C LYS A 105 -6.11 7.09 -11.76
N VAL A 106 -7.27 6.71 -11.27
CA VAL A 106 -7.47 6.16 -9.94
C VAL A 106 -8.07 4.77 -10.14
N TYR A 107 -7.65 3.84 -9.32
CA TYR A 107 -8.18 2.49 -9.28
C TYR A 107 -8.43 2.13 -7.82
N ALA A 108 -9.70 1.87 -7.48
CA ALA A 108 -10.05 1.36 -6.17
C ALA A 108 -9.51 -0.06 -5.99
N LEU A 109 -8.83 -0.28 -4.87
CA LEU A 109 -8.38 -1.60 -4.42
C LEU A 109 -9.55 -2.34 -3.75
N PRO A 110 -9.40 -3.66 -3.48
CA PRO A 110 -10.42 -4.43 -2.77
C PRO A 110 -10.86 -3.74 -1.48
N ASN A 111 -12.17 -3.73 -1.26
CA ASN A 111 -12.82 -3.10 -0.12
C ASN A 111 -14.12 -3.84 0.21
N ASN A 112 -14.73 -3.50 1.34
CA ASN A 112 -15.89 -4.20 1.89
C ASN A 112 -17.21 -3.43 1.67
N GLU A 113 -17.20 -2.38 0.83
CA GLU A 113 -18.38 -1.58 0.54
C GLU A 113 -19.47 -2.41 -0.13
N THR A 114 -20.72 -2.01 0.03
CA THR A 114 -21.84 -2.67 -0.65
C THR A 114 -21.75 -2.35 -2.16
N PRO A 115 -21.67 -3.35 -3.06
CA PRO A 115 -21.33 -3.14 -4.47
C PRO A 115 -22.19 -2.08 -5.18
N SER A 116 -23.51 -2.14 -5.04
CA SER A 116 -24.45 -1.22 -5.69
C SER A 116 -24.27 0.25 -5.29
N PHE A 117 -23.78 0.51 -4.08
CA PHE A 117 -23.46 1.86 -3.62
C PHE A 117 -22.04 2.25 -3.99
N PHE A 118 -21.10 1.31 -3.97
CA PHE A 118 -19.72 1.57 -4.35
C PHE A 118 -19.55 1.91 -5.83
N ASP A 119 -20.33 1.28 -6.71
CA ASP A 119 -20.37 1.59 -8.14
C ASP A 119 -20.77 3.05 -8.40
N LYS A 120 -21.59 3.64 -7.51
CA LYS A 120 -21.90 5.06 -7.54
C LYS A 120 -20.73 5.89 -7.00
N ALA A 121 -20.19 5.50 -5.85
CA ALA A 121 -19.11 6.24 -5.17
C ALA A 121 -17.82 6.33 -6.00
N VAL A 122 -17.45 5.27 -6.73
CA VAL A 122 -16.19 5.25 -7.50
C VAL A 122 -16.15 6.32 -8.59
N THR A 123 -17.30 6.83 -9.05
CA THR A 123 -17.37 7.91 -10.04
C THR A 123 -16.74 9.22 -9.56
N VAL A 124 -16.63 9.42 -8.24
CA VAL A 124 -15.95 10.58 -7.61
C VAL A 124 -14.52 10.75 -8.12
N GLN A 125 -13.84 9.67 -8.47
CA GLN A 125 -12.48 9.71 -8.97
C GLN A 125 -12.32 10.56 -10.24
N ASN A 126 -13.39 10.73 -11.03
CA ASN A 126 -13.37 11.53 -12.25
C ASN A 126 -13.06 13.00 -12.00
N GLN A 127 -13.40 13.52 -10.82
CA GLN A 127 -13.12 14.91 -10.44
C GLN A 127 -11.62 15.21 -10.32
N PHE A 128 -10.80 14.18 -10.06
CA PHE A 128 -9.34 14.29 -9.95
C PHE A 128 -8.61 14.20 -11.29
N LYS A 129 -9.24 13.63 -12.31
CA LYS A 129 -8.61 13.36 -13.60
C LYS A 129 -8.12 14.66 -14.26
N GLY A 130 -6.85 14.69 -14.65
CA GLY A 130 -6.18 15.81 -15.30
C GLY A 130 -5.78 16.96 -14.38
N LYS A 131 -6.16 16.91 -13.09
CA LYS A 131 -5.77 17.92 -12.10
C LYS A 131 -4.32 17.69 -11.65
N ALA A 132 -3.60 18.79 -11.42
CA ALA A 132 -2.25 18.74 -10.85
C ALA A 132 -2.30 18.17 -9.43
N ALA A 133 -1.38 17.27 -9.07
CA ALA A 133 -1.40 16.53 -7.81
C ALA A 133 -1.56 17.45 -6.58
N LYS A 134 -0.75 18.51 -6.48
CA LYS A 134 -0.80 19.49 -5.38
C LYS A 134 -2.17 20.17 -5.23
N LYS A 135 -2.82 20.54 -6.34
CA LYS A 135 -4.17 21.15 -6.31
C LYS A 135 -5.24 20.12 -5.96
N ALA A 136 -5.10 18.92 -6.51
CA ALA A 136 -6.05 17.83 -6.35
C ALA A 136 -6.04 17.26 -4.91
N ALA A 137 -4.91 17.31 -4.22
CA ALA A 137 -4.79 16.91 -2.82
C ALA A 137 -5.65 17.76 -1.87
N THR A 138 -5.90 19.04 -2.19
CA THR A 138 -6.60 19.98 -1.30
C THR A 138 -7.95 20.47 -1.82
N MET A 139 -8.33 20.14 -3.06
CA MET A 139 -9.59 20.60 -3.65
C MET A 139 -10.83 20.05 -2.93
N SER A 140 -11.93 20.80 -2.94
CA SER A 140 -13.24 20.24 -2.58
C SER A 140 -13.66 19.18 -3.61
N VAL A 141 -14.37 18.15 -3.15
CA VAL A 141 -14.82 17.02 -3.96
C VAL A 141 -16.25 16.71 -3.59
N ASP A 142 -17.13 16.73 -4.59
CA ASP A 142 -18.54 16.45 -4.36
C ASP A 142 -18.75 14.95 -4.19
N ALA A 143 -19.46 14.58 -3.13
CA ALA A 143 -19.84 13.19 -2.89
C ALA A 143 -21.08 12.81 -3.71
N VAL A 144 -21.27 11.52 -3.96
CA VAL A 144 -22.43 11.03 -4.71
C VAL A 144 -23.58 10.71 -3.75
N SER A 145 -24.76 11.25 -4.03
CA SER A 145 -25.98 10.99 -3.26
C SER A 145 -26.29 9.51 -3.15
N GLY A 146 -26.63 9.06 -1.95
CA GLY A 146 -26.86 7.64 -1.64
C GLY A 146 -25.59 6.80 -1.49
N ALA A 147 -24.39 7.37 -1.68
CA ALA A 147 -23.12 6.70 -1.48
C ALA A 147 -22.08 7.62 -0.80
N THR A 148 -22.54 8.50 0.10
CA THR A 148 -21.77 9.61 0.66
C THR A 148 -20.54 9.16 1.44
N PHE A 149 -20.66 8.17 2.34
CA PHE A 149 -19.56 7.69 3.17
C PHE A 149 -18.43 7.09 2.31
N SER A 150 -18.78 6.17 1.41
CA SER A 150 -17.85 5.56 0.46
C SER A 150 -17.20 6.59 -0.46
N SER A 151 -17.97 7.58 -0.94
CA SER A 151 -17.50 8.68 -1.78
C SER A 151 -16.44 9.52 -1.07
N LYS A 152 -16.72 9.94 0.18
CA LYS A 152 -15.79 10.73 0.98
C LYS A 152 -14.52 9.94 1.31
N ALA A 153 -14.65 8.65 1.63
CA ALA A 153 -13.51 7.79 1.91
C ALA A 153 -12.61 7.59 0.69
N LEU A 154 -13.20 7.36 -0.49
CA LEU A 154 -12.46 7.25 -1.74
C LEU A 154 -11.75 8.56 -2.08
N ALA A 155 -12.44 9.70 -1.97
CA ALA A 155 -11.85 11.02 -2.20
C ALA A 155 -10.69 11.31 -1.23
N ALA A 156 -10.84 10.98 0.06
CA ALA A 156 -9.80 11.16 1.06
C ALA A 156 -8.57 10.27 0.78
N ASN A 157 -8.77 9.02 0.36
CA ASN A 157 -7.68 8.13 -0.06
C ASN A 157 -6.92 8.66 -1.28
N VAL A 158 -7.64 9.19 -2.30
CA VAL A 158 -7.00 9.81 -3.46
C VAL A 158 -6.20 11.05 -3.04
N LYS A 159 -6.75 11.90 -2.19
CA LYS A 159 -6.07 13.10 -1.68
C LYS A 159 -4.79 12.74 -0.92
N ALA A 160 -4.86 11.75 -0.02
CA ALA A 160 -3.70 11.29 0.75
C ALA A 160 -2.58 10.74 -0.17
N ALA A 161 -2.94 9.96 -1.19
CA ALA A 161 -1.97 9.47 -2.17
C ALA A 161 -1.32 10.62 -2.97
N LEU A 162 -2.09 11.64 -3.37
CA LEU A 162 -1.57 12.80 -4.11
C LEU A 162 -0.74 13.75 -3.25
N ASP A 163 -1.06 13.85 -1.96
CA ASP A 163 -0.26 14.58 -0.98
C ASP A 163 1.08 13.86 -0.74
N ALA A 164 1.06 12.54 -0.54
CA ALA A 164 2.25 11.72 -0.42
C ALA A 164 3.17 11.82 -1.65
N TYR A 165 2.60 11.79 -2.86
CA TYR A 165 3.34 12.08 -4.09
C TYR A 165 4.04 13.44 -4.03
N SER A 166 3.32 14.48 -3.60
CA SER A 166 3.84 15.84 -3.53
C SER A 166 4.93 16.01 -2.46
N LYS A 167 4.98 15.12 -1.46
CA LYS A 167 5.92 15.17 -0.33
C LYS A 167 7.18 14.33 -0.55
N TYR A 168 7.06 13.16 -1.16
CA TYR A 168 8.15 12.17 -1.22
C TYR A 168 8.78 12.04 -2.60
N VAL A 169 8.19 12.63 -3.64
CA VAL A 169 8.69 12.54 -5.02
C VAL A 169 9.09 13.90 -5.58
N LYS A 170 8.37 14.96 -5.20
CA LYS A 170 8.57 16.32 -5.71
C LYS A 170 9.11 17.22 -4.62
#